data_AF-A0A166LUG3-F1
#
_entry.id   AF-A0A166LUG3-F1
#
_cell.length_a   1.000
_cell.length_b   1.000
_cell.length_c   1.000
_cell.angle_alpha   90.00
_cell.angle_beta   90.00
_cell.angle_gamma   90.00
#
_symmetry.space_group_name_H-M   'P 1'
#
loop_
_entity.id
_entity.type
_entity.pdbx_description
1 polymer ?
#
loop_
_entity_poly.entity_id
_entity_poly.type
_entity_poly.pdbx_seq_one_letter_code
_entity_poly.pdbx_strand_id
1 'polypeptide(L)'
;MLFCPTCANLLVISSETGYNKWACNSCPYEFPISKQMTSRTRMKRKEVDDVLGGEEMWKHADMTSASCDKCNHGHAYFLQLQIRSADEPMTTCEHCESCGYRWTEN
;
A
#
# COMPACT_ATOMS: atom_id res chain seq x y z
N MET A 1 -1.67 -2.62 21.65
CA MET A 1 -3.05 -2.16 21.87
C MET A 1 -3.61 -2.96 23.05
N LEU A 2 -4.37 -2.33 23.94
CA LEU A 2 -4.92 -2.98 25.14
C LEU A 2 -6.45 -3.07 25.00
N PHE A 3 -7.00 -4.22 25.40
CA PHE A 3 -8.43 -4.51 25.34
C PHE A 3 -8.99 -4.67 26.74
N CYS A 4 -10.27 -4.31 26.91
CA CYS A 4 -10.97 -4.49 28.16
C CYS A 4 -11.30 -5.98 28.40
N PRO A 5 -11.02 -6.54 29.58
CA PRO A 5 -11.25 -7.97 29.86
C PRO A 5 -12.74 -8.36 29.93
N THR A 6 -13.64 -7.40 30.12
CA THR A 6 -15.09 -7.66 30.27
C THR A 6 -15.87 -7.53 28.96
N CYS A 7 -15.51 -6.58 28.10
CA CYS A 7 -16.26 -6.30 26.86
C CYS A 7 -15.41 -6.39 25.58
N ALA A 8 -14.13 -6.77 25.68
CA ALA A 8 -13.19 -6.90 24.57
C ALA A 8 -13.03 -5.63 23.69
N ASN A 9 -13.55 -4.49 24.14
CA ASN A 9 -13.41 -3.22 23.44
C ASN A 9 -12.04 -2.58 23.68
N LEU A 10 -11.64 -1.75 22.73
CA LEU A 10 -10.40 -0.99 22.80
C LEU A 10 -10.44 0.00 23.97
N LEU A 11 -9.40 -0.01 24.80
CA LEU A 11 -9.25 0.96 25.87
C LEU A 11 -8.71 2.29 25.33
N VAL A 12 -9.27 3.39 25.79
CA VAL A 12 -8.88 4.76 25.40
C VAL A 12 -8.19 5.44 26.58
N ILE A 13 -7.23 6.31 26.31
CA ILE A 13 -6.54 7.08 27.34
C ILE A 13 -7.45 8.26 27.74
N SER A 14 -7.83 8.34 29.01
CA SER A 14 -8.50 9.50 29.63
C SER A 14 -7.63 10.07 30.74
N SER A 15 -7.73 11.38 31.00
CA SER A 15 -6.94 12.12 32.00
C SER A 15 -7.79 12.93 33.00
N GLU A 16 -9.09 12.64 33.12
CA GLU A 16 -10.06 13.44 33.89
C GLU A 16 -9.70 13.64 35.37
N THR A 17 -8.90 12.75 35.96
CA THR A 17 -8.59 12.72 37.40
C THR A 17 -7.15 13.13 37.71
N GLY A 18 -6.44 13.73 36.75
CA GLY A 18 -5.05 14.19 36.89
C GLY A 18 -3.97 13.12 36.64
N TYR A 19 -4.37 11.86 36.46
CA TYR A 19 -3.50 10.75 36.05
C TYR A 19 -4.02 10.12 34.77
N ASN A 20 -3.11 9.68 33.90
CA ASN A 20 -3.48 8.98 32.67
C ASN A 20 -4.03 7.59 33.03
N LYS A 21 -5.25 7.29 32.61
CA LYS A 21 -5.94 6.02 32.83
C LYS A 21 -6.44 5.44 31.50
N TRP A 22 -6.42 4.11 31.40
CA TRP A 22 -7.10 3.38 30.33
C TRP A 22 -8.56 3.18 30.73
N ALA A 23 -9.47 3.90 30.08
CA ALA A 23 -10.89 3.80 30.30
C ALA A 23 -11.56 3.09 29.13
N CYS A 24 -12.54 2.23 29.42
CA CYS A 24 -13.41 1.69 28.40
C CYS A 24 -14.60 2.64 28.17
N ASN A 25 -14.99 2.85 26.91
CA ASN A 25 -16.16 3.68 26.59
C ASN A 25 -17.50 2.95 26.80
N SER A 26 -17.47 1.62 26.91
CA SER A 26 -18.68 0.78 26.97
C SER A 26 -18.94 0.20 28.36
N CYS A 27 -17.97 0.22 29.26
CA CYS A 27 -18.11 -0.33 30.61
C CYS A 27 -17.29 0.50 31.61
N PRO A 28 -17.61 0.46 32.92
CA PRO A 28 -16.91 1.26 33.95
C PRO A 28 -15.52 0.71 34.30
N TYR A 29 -14.89 -0.05 33.40
CA TYR A 29 -13.54 -0.58 33.63
C TYR A 29 -12.51 0.54 33.43
N GLU A 30 -11.73 0.79 34.48
CA GLU A 30 -10.66 1.78 34.50
C GLU A 30 -9.36 1.12 34.97
N PHE A 31 -8.27 1.38 34.26
CA PHE A 31 -6.95 0.87 34.63
C PHE A 31 -5.92 2.02 34.66
N PRO A 32 -5.38 2.40 35.84
CA PRO A 32 -4.45 3.51 35.96
C PRO A 32 -3.07 3.19 35.36
N ILE A 33 -2.49 4.13 34.62
CA ILE A 33 -1.16 3.98 34.00
C ILE A 33 -0.09 4.37 35.02
N SER A 34 0.38 3.41 35.81
CA SER A 34 1.42 3.63 36.83
C SER A 34 2.85 3.52 36.30
N LYS A 35 3.06 2.87 35.15
CA LYS A 35 4.37 2.67 34.53
C LYS A 35 4.36 3.16 33.09
N GLN A 36 5.49 3.71 32.65
CA GLN A 36 5.67 4.09 31.25
C GLN A 36 5.63 2.85 30.35
N MET A 37 4.59 2.76 29.51
CA MET A 37 4.43 1.68 28.53
C MET A 37 4.81 2.23 27.15
N THR A 38 5.92 1.75 26.58
CA THR A 38 6.34 2.14 25.22
C THR A 38 6.34 0.91 24.32
N SER A 39 5.45 0.88 23.33
CA SER A 39 5.43 -0.16 22.30
C SER A 39 6.03 0.41 21.01
N ARG A 40 7.25 -0.01 20.65
CA ARG A 40 7.88 0.34 19.37
C ARG A 40 7.78 -0.83 18.42
N THR A 41 6.91 -0.72 17.41
CA THR A 41 6.88 -1.68 16.30
C THR A 41 7.77 -1.15 15.19
N ARG A 42 8.85 -1.88 14.86
CA ARG A 42 9.64 -1.59 13.65
C ARG A 42 8.85 -2.12 12.46
N MET A 43 8.20 -1.23 11.72
CA MET A 43 7.53 -1.60 10.47
C MET A 43 8.59 -1.99 9.46
N LYS A 44 8.56 -3.25 9.00
CA LYS A 44 9.25 -3.62 7.76
C LYS A 44 8.49 -2.95 6.62
N ARG A 45 9.22 -2.27 5.73
CA ARG A 45 8.64 -1.73 4.50
C ARG A 45 8.05 -2.92 3.73
N LYS A 46 6.76 -2.84 3.38
CA LYS A 46 6.14 -3.82 2.49
C LYS A 46 6.94 -3.79 1.18
N GLU A 47 7.35 -4.97 0.71
CA GLU A 47 7.90 -5.08 -0.64
C GLU A 47 6.83 -4.55 -1.60
N VAL A 48 7.26 -3.74 -2.57
CA VAL A 48 6.35 -3.16 -3.54
C VAL A 48 5.82 -4.32 -4.36
N ASP A 49 4.63 -4.80 -3.99
CA ASP A 49 3.89 -5.76 -4.78
C ASP A 49 3.61 -5.09 -6.12
N ASP A 50 4.08 -5.70 -7.22
CA ASP A 50 3.89 -5.17 -8.56
C ASP A 50 2.39 -5.01 -8.82
N VAL A 51 1.92 -3.76 -8.70
CA VAL A 51 0.50 -3.36 -8.79
C VAL A 51 -0.14 -3.75 -10.14
N LEU A 52 0.69 -4.21 -11.09
CA LEU A 52 0.33 -4.61 -12.44
C LEU A 52 0.73 -6.06 -12.76
N GLY A 53 0.66 -6.94 -11.76
CA GLY A 53 0.55 -8.38 -11.97
C GLY A 53 1.77 -9.06 -12.60
N GLY A 54 2.97 -8.67 -12.17
CA GLY A 54 4.22 -9.37 -12.49
C GLY A 54 4.45 -9.65 -14.00
N GLU A 55 5.25 -10.68 -14.32
CA GLU A 55 5.51 -11.10 -15.70
C GLU A 55 4.28 -11.70 -16.40
N GLU A 56 3.25 -12.10 -15.65
CA GLU A 56 2.10 -12.83 -16.19
C GLU A 56 1.12 -11.94 -16.96
N MET A 57 0.97 -10.68 -16.56
CA MET A 57 0.13 -9.73 -17.31
C MET A 57 0.74 -9.35 -18.67
N TRP A 58 2.06 -9.32 -18.80
CA TRP A 58 2.73 -8.98 -20.06
C TRP A 58 2.71 -10.12 -21.08
N LYS A 59 2.61 -11.38 -20.64
CA LYS A 59 2.51 -12.54 -21.56
C LYS A 59 1.24 -12.53 -22.43
N HIS A 60 0.19 -11.86 -21.95
CA HIS A 60 -1.08 -11.72 -22.65
C HIS A 60 -1.30 -10.33 -23.23
N ALA A 61 -0.37 -9.40 -23.02
CA ALA A 61 -0.45 -8.05 -23.55
C ALA A 61 -0.14 -8.06 -25.06
N ASP A 62 -0.79 -7.16 -25.80
CA ASP A 62 -0.54 -6.99 -27.22
C ASP A 62 0.89 -6.47 -27.46
N MET A 63 1.51 -6.92 -28.55
CA MET A 63 2.86 -6.54 -28.96
C MET A 63 2.80 -5.40 -29.97
N THR A 64 3.59 -4.35 -29.73
CA THR A 64 3.78 -3.21 -30.63
C THR A 64 5.25 -3.09 -31.05
N SER A 65 5.47 -2.57 -32.25
CA SER A 65 6.80 -2.26 -32.78
C SER A 65 7.33 -0.93 -32.23
N ALA A 66 7.55 -0.85 -30.91
CA ALA A 66 8.15 0.30 -30.25
C ALA A 66 9.64 0.02 -29.99
N SER A 67 10.50 1.01 -30.28
CA SER A 67 11.94 0.88 -30.08
C SER A 67 12.32 1.21 -28.64
N CYS A 68 12.94 0.27 -27.94
CA CYS A 68 13.39 0.50 -26.57
C CYS A 68 14.66 1.38 -26.53
N ASP A 69 14.61 2.48 -25.78
CA ASP A 69 15.75 3.41 -25.62
C ASP A 69 17.02 2.74 -25.06
N LYS A 70 16.87 1.68 -24.25
CA LYS A 70 18.00 0.99 -23.61
C LYS A 70 18.67 -0.09 -24.45
N CYS A 71 17.90 -0.87 -25.21
CA CYS A 71 18.41 -2.05 -25.91
C CYS A 71 18.21 -1.99 -27.43
N ASN A 72 17.58 -0.93 -27.94
CA ASN A 72 17.27 -0.72 -29.37
C ASN A 72 16.50 -1.90 -30.00
N HIS A 73 15.82 -2.69 -29.18
CA HIS A 73 14.96 -3.77 -29.65
C HIS A 73 13.63 -3.18 -30.12
N GLY A 74 13.16 -3.64 -31.29
CA GLY A 74 11.98 -3.10 -31.96
C GLY A 74 10.65 -3.73 -31.55
N HIS A 75 10.60 -4.48 -30.44
CA HIS A 75 9.41 -5.15 -29.95
C HIS A 75 9.19 -4.88 -28.45
N ALA A 76 7.98 -4.42 -28.11
CA ALA A 76 7.55 -4.15 -26.74
C ALA A 76 6.08 -4.57 -26.56
N TYR A 77 5.74 -5.01 -25.35
CA TYR A 77 4.35 -5.20 -24.94
C TYR A 77 3.76 -3.85 -24.54
N PHE A 78 2.55 -3.54 -24.97
CA PHE A 78 1.85 -2.33 -24.55
C PHE A 78 0.57 -2.67 -23.78
N LEU A 79 0.26 -1.85 -22.79
CA LEU A 79 -0.95 -1.95 -22.00
C LEU A 79 -1.50 -0.54 -21.78
N GLN A 80 -2.76 -0.32 -22.16
CA GLN A 80 -3.45 0.94 -21.90
C GLN A 80 -4.16 0.85 -20.55
N LEU A 81 -3.85 1.78 -19.65
CA LEU A 81 -4.37 1.82 -18.28
C LEU A 81 -4.96 3.20 -18.01
N GLN A 82 -6.16 3.22 -17.45
CA GLN A 82 -6.75 4.43 -16.92
C GLN A 82 -6.27 4.64 -15.48
N ILE A 83 -5.15 5.33 -15.33
CA ILE A 83 -4.58 5.66 -14.01
C ILE A 83 -5.18 6.93 -13.38
N ARG A 84 -5.95 7.71 -14.13
CA ARG A 84 -6.53 8.99 -13.71
C ARG A 84 -8.04 9.06 -13.97
N SER A 85 -8.64 10.22 -13.74
CA SER A 85 -10.08 10.40 -13.95
C SER A 85 -10.46 10.04 -15.39
N ALA A 86 -11.70 9.58 -15.61
CA ALA A 86 -12.18 9.13 -16.92
C ALA A 86 -12.25 10.23 -17.99
N ASP A 87 -11.99 11.47 -17.59
CA ASP A 87 -11.96 12.66 -18.46
C ASP A 87 -10.61 12.82 -19.18
N GLU A 88 -9.54 12.17 -18.69
CA GLU A 88 -8.21 12.18 -19.31
C GLU A 88 -8.02 10.98 -20.26
N PRO A 89 -7.25 11.14 -21.36
CA PRO A 89 -6.96 10.03 -22.26
C PRO A 89 -6.23 8.90 -21.54
N MET A 90 -6.42 7.68 -22.05
CA MET A 90 -5.84 6.49 -21.46
C MET A 90 -4.31 6.51 -21.57
N THR A 91 -3.60 6.22 -20.49
CA THR A 91 -2.14 6.21 -20.47
C THR A 91 -1.60 4.89 -21.00
N THR A 92 -0.67 4.93 -21.95
CA THR A 92 -0.06 3.73 -22.53
C THR A 92 1.23 3.39 -21.79
N CYS A 93 1.28 2.21 -21.16
CA CYS A 93 2.49 1.67 -20.54
C CYS A 93 3.13 0.65 -21.49
N GLU A 94 4.42 0.82 -21.77
CA GLU A 94 5.19 -0.07 -22.64
C GLU A 94 6.24 -0.82 -21.83
N HIS A 95 6.45 -2.09 -22.16
CA HIS A 95 7.43 -2.98 -21.53
C HIS A 95 8.24 -3.71 -22.58
N CYS A 96 9.56 -3.52 -22.55
CA CYS A 96 10.44 -4.20 -23.49
C CYS A 96 10.57 -5.68 -23.16
N GLU A 97 10.33 -6.53 -24.17
CA GLU A 97 10.45 -7.99 -24.07
C GLU A 97 11.88 -8.44 -23.71
N SER A 98 12.91 -7.76 -24.20
CA SER A 98 14.30 -8.19 -24.04
C SER A 98 14.94 -7.74 -22.72
N CYS A 99 14.69 -6.52 -22.27
CA CYS A 99 15.39 -5.93 -21.12
C CYS A 99 14.49 -5.63 -19.91
N GLY A 100 13.18 -5.82 -20.04
CA GLY A 100 12.20 -5.53 -18.99
C GLY A 100 12.06 -4.05 -18.63
N TYR A 101 12.69 -3.14 -19.41
CA TYR A 101 12.53 -1.71 -19.20
C TYR A 101 11.08 -1.31 -19.46
N ARG A 102 10.52 -0.55 -18.53
CA ARG A 102 9.15 -0.07 -18.61
C ARG A 102 9.14 1.45 -18.71
N TRP A 103 8.38 1.97 -19.65
CA TRP A 103 8.15 3.40 -19.79
C TRP A 103 6.68 3.69 -20.09
N THR A 104 6.32 4.96 -20.03
CA THR A 104 4.95 5.42 -20.20
C THR A 104 4.91 6.48 -21.29
N GLU A 105 4.00 6.30 -22.24
CA GLU A 105 3.67 7.29 -23.26
C GLU A 105 2.27 7.85 -22.96
N ASN A 106 2.14 9.17 -22.99
CA ASN A 106 0.91 9.90 -22.68
C ASN A 106 0.54 10.86 -23.80
#